data_AF-A0A3D1SH54-F1
#
_entry.id   AF-A0A3D1SH54-F1
#
_cell.length_a   1.000
_cell.length_b   1.000
_cell.length_c   1.000
_cell.angle_alpha   90.00
_cell.angle_beta   90.00
_cell.angle_gamma   90.00
#
_symmetry.space_group_name_H-M   'P 1'
#
loop_
_entity.id
_entity.type
_entity.pdbx_description
1 polymer ?
#
loop_
_entity_poly.entity_id
_entity_poly.type
_entity_poly.pdbx_seq_one_letter_code
_entity_poly.pdbx_strand_id
1 'polypeptide(L)'
;LLHIVFDNESLLSVGGFPTATAIGTDLAGIARASGVPNVLEADTIESLTVGVKDALASNALTTIVSKVEAIGPKTFHMDLPLLENRFQF
;
A
#
# COMPACT_ATOMS: atom_id res chain seq x y z
N LEU A 1 0.72 11.66 -10.89
CA LEU A 1 0.51 11.05 -9.56
C LEU A 1 1.11 9.66 -9.59
N LEU A 2 1.95 9.33 -8.61
CA LEU A 2 2.43 7.96 -8.37
C LEU A 2 1.75 7.47 -7.08
N HIS A 3 1.00 6.38 -7.18
CA HIS A 3 0.38 5.70 -6.05
C HIS A 3 1.10 4.38 -5.81
N ILE A 4 1.57 4.16 -4.58
CA ILE A 4 2.28 2.93 -4.20
C ILE A 4 1.50 2.27 -3.08
N VAL A 5 1.16 1.00 -3.27
CA VAL A 5 0.49 0.18 -2.26
C VAL A 5 1.45 -0.89 -1.77
N PHE A 6 1.79 -0.83 -0.48
CA PHE A 6 2.43 -1.92 0.22
C PHE A 6 1.33 -2.83 0.78
N ASP A 7 1.07 -3.92 0.07
CA ASP A 7 0.03 -4.88 0.45
C ASP A 7 0.64 -5.97 1.32
N ASN A 8 0.41 -5.84 2.63
CA ASN A 8 0.82 -6.80 3.64
C ASN A 8 -0.30 -7.79 4.01
N GLU A 9 -1.44 -7.72 3.33
CA GLU A 9 -2.58 -8.61 3.53
C GLU A 9 -3.17 -8.60 4.96
N SER A 10 -2.87 -7.57 5.76
CA SER A 10 -3.20 -7.55 7.19
C SER A 10 -3.58 -6.16 7.71
N LEU A 11 -4.62 -6.11 8.54
CA LEU A 11 -4.97 -4.95 9.37
C LEU A 11 -4.04 -4.85 10.59
N LEU A 12 -2.74 -4.69 10.30
CA LEU A 12 -1.65 -4.91 11.27
C LEU A 12 -1.68 -3.95 12.46
N SER A 13 -2.16 -2.71 12.26
CA SER A 13 -2.26 -1.69 13.32
C SER A 13 -3.37 -1.92 14.34
N VAL A 14 -4.35 -2.78 14.02
CA VAL A 14 -5.58 -2.97 14.82
C VAL A 14 -5.84 -4.43 15.21
N GLY A 15 -4.81 -5.27 15.18
CA GLY A 15 -4.88 -6.65 15.66
C GLY A 15 -4.43 -7.72 14.67
N GLY A 16 -4.03 -7.34 13.44
CA GLY A 16 -3.39 -8.25 12.50
C GLY A 16 -4.33 -9.16 11.73
N PHE A 17 -5.65 -8.90 11.74
CA PHE A 17 -6.63 -9.68 10.98
C PHE A 17 -6.35 -9.61 9.46
N PRO A 18 -6.58 -10.71 8.72
CA PRO A 18 -6.39 -10.71 7.28
C PRO A 18 -7.33 -9.74 6.57
N THR A 19 -6.84 -9.09 5.51
CA THR A 19 -7.65 -8.28 4.61
C THR A 19 -8.23 -9.13 3.48
N ALA A 20 -9.09 -8.53 2.65
CA ALA A 20 -9.60 -9.19 1.44
C ALA A 20 -8.48 -9.53 0.41
N THR A 21 -7.33 -8.87 0.48
CA THR A 21 -6.17 -9.20 -0.38
C THR A 21 -5.52 -10.53 0.01
N ALA A 22 -5.60 -10.93 1.29
CA ALA A 22 -5.17 -12.25 1.77
C ALA A 22 -5.94 -13.43 1.15
N ILE A 23 -7.13 -13.18 0.60
CA ILE A 23 -8.02 -14.19 0.00
C ILE A 23 -8.21 -14.00 -1.51
N GLY A 24 -7.35 -13.22 -2.16
CA GLY A 24 -7.28 -13.15 -3.63
C GLY A 24 -7.87 -11.88 -4.25
N THR A 25 -8.11 -10.80 -3.49
CA THR A 25 -8.39 -9.49 -4.11
C THR A 25 -7.15 -8.99 -4.84
N ASP A 26 -7.27 -8.80 -6.16
CA ASP A 26 -6.19 -8.30 -7.02
C ASP A 26 -6.24 -6.77 -7.16
N LEU A 27 -5.41 -6.08 -6.37
CA LEU A 27 -5.32 -4.61 -6.40
C LEU A 27 -4.77 -4.07 -7.73
N ALA A 28 -3.84 -4.79 -8.36
CA ALA A 28 -3.25 -4.37 -9.63
C ALA A 28 -4.29 -4.52 -10.76
N GLY A 29 -5.03 -5.63 -10.78
CA GLY A 29 -6.18 -5.84 -11.66
C GLY A 29 -7.26 -4.77 -11.50
N ILE A 30 -7.61 -4.41 -10.26
CA ILE A 30 -8.57 -3.33 -9.98
C ILE A 30 -8.07 -1.98 -10.53
N ALA A 31 -6.79 -1.64 -10.34
CA ALA A 31 -6.21 -0.41 -10.87
C ALA A 31 -6.26 -0.38 -12.40
N ARG A 32 -5.91 -1.49 -13.07
CA ARG A 32 -5.99 -1.64 -14.53
C ARG A 32 -7.42 -1.47 -15.02
N ALA A 33 -8.38 -2.16 -14.40
CA ALA A 33 -9.80 -2.09 -14.74
C ALA A 33 -10.40 -0.69 -14.52
N SER A 34 -9.81 0.09 -13.62
CA SER A 34 -10.19 1.48 -13.33
C SER A 34 -9.56 2.50 -14.30
N GLY A 35 -8.79 2.06 -15.30
CA GLY A 35 -8.22 2.92 -16.33
C GLY A 35 -6.91 3.61 -15.93
N VAL A 36 -6.20 3.11 -14.91
CA VAL A 36 -4.85 3.59 -14.60
C VAL A 36 -3.92 3.22 -15.76
N PRO A 37 -3.23 4.19 -16.41
CA PRO A 37 -2.47 3.92 -17.63
C PRO A 37 -1.22 3.08 -17.38
N ASN A 38 -0.58 3.22 -16.21
CA ASN A 38 0.58 2.42 -15.83
C ASN A 38 0.31 1.67 -14.52
N VAL A 39 0.31 0.34 -14.56
CA VAL A 39 0.16 -0.52 -13.37
C VAL A 39 1.25 -1.57 -13.33
N LEU A 40 2.00 -1.58 -12.24
CA LEU A 40 3.17 -2.44 -12.03
C LEU A 40 2.99 -3.24 -10.75
N GLU A 41 3.43 -4.49 -10.77
CA GLU A 41 3.61 -5.33 -9.59
C GLU A 41 5.11 -5.45 -9.33
N ALA A 42 5.54 -5.14 -8.10
CA ALA A 42 6.94 -4.95 -7.76
C ALA A 42 7.27 -5.46 -6.35
N ASP A 43 7.49 -6.76 -6.24
CA ASP A 43 7.66 -7.45 -4.94
C ASP A 43 9.13 -7.56 -4.50
N THR A 44 10.04 -6.94 -5.25
CA THR A 44 11.47 -6.86 -4.92
C THR A 44 11.90 -5.41 -4.80
N ILE A 45 12.93 -5.15 -3.99
CA ILE A 45 13.52 -3.81 -3.82
C ILE A 45 13.99 -3.28 -5.18
N GLU A 46 14.58 -4.14 -6.01
CA GLU A 46 15.07 -3.82 -7.34
C GLU A 46 13.90 -3.40 -8.25
N SER A 47 12.84 -4.21 -8.34
CA SER A 47 11.66 -3.89 -9.15
C SER A 47 10.95 -2.62 -8.69
N LEU A 48 10.86 -2.40 -7.38
CA LEU A 48 10.24 -1.21 -6.82
C LEU A 48 11.08 0.03 -7.11
N THR A 49 12.40 -0.07 -6.97
CA THR A 49 13.34 1.03 -7.26
C THR A 49 13.26 1.45 -8.73
N VAL A 50 13.24 0.50 -9.65
CA VAL A 50 13.10 0.78 -11.09
C VAL A 50 11.72 1.37 -11.36
N GLY A 51 10.64 0.73 -10.88
CA GLY A 51 9.28 1.19 -11.11
C GLY A 51 9.02 2.60 -10.59
N VAL A 52 9.56 2.95 -9.42
CA VAL A 52 9.45 4.32 -8.88
C VAL A 52 10.21 5.32 -9.73
N LYS A 53 11.44 5.01 -10.16
CA LYS A 53 12.23 5.90 -11.03
C LYS A 53 11.51 6.17 -12.35
N ASP A 54 11.00 5.12 -12.99
CA ASP A 54 10.30 5.22 -14.26
C ASP A 54 8.98 5.97 -14.11
N ALA A 55 8.21 5.69 -13.05
CA ALA A 55 6.95 6.37 -12.78
C ALA A 55 7.14 7.88 -12.56
N LEU A 56 8.16 8.27 -11.79
CA LEU A 56 8.50 9.68 -11.56
C LEU A 56 8.91 10.39 -12.85
N ALA A 57 9.56 9.69 -13.79
CA ALA A 57 9.90 10.23 -15.11
C ALA A 57 8.71 10.24 -16.09
N SER A 58 7.71 9.36 -15.91
CA SER A 58 6.67 9.08 -16.92
C SER A 58 5.60 10.16 -17.10
N ASN A 59 5.53 11.17 -16.21
CA ASN A 59 4.46 12.19 -16.18
C ASN A 59 3.02 11.64 -16.28
N ALA A 60 2.82 10.35 -16.01
CA ALA A 60 1.58 9.62 -16.16
C ALA A 60 1.11 9.08 -14.81
N LEU A 61 -0.20 8.89 -14.65
CA LEU A 61 -0.76 8.25 -13.46
C LEU A 61 -0.25 6.80 -13.40
N THR A 62 0.49 6.48 -12.33
CA THR A 62 1.08 5.15 -12.15
C THR A 62 0.68 4.57 -10.81
N THR A 63 0.25 3.32 -10.80
CA THR A 63 0.03 2.52 -9.57
C THR A 63 1.07 1.41 -9.51
N ILE A 64 1.76 1.29 -8.38
CA ILE A 64 2.67 0.18 -8.08
C ILE A 64 2.09 -0.58 -6.90
N VAL A 65 1.87 -1.88 -7.04
CA VAL A 65 1.48 -2.79 -5.95
C VAL A 65 2.70 -3.63 -5.59
N SER A 66 3.03 -3.68 -4.30
CA SER A 66 4.17 -4.43 -3.78
C SER A 66 3.71 -5.29 -2.62
N LYS A 67 3.83 -6.60 -2.76
CA LYS A 67 3.61 -7.54 -1.66
C LYS A 67 4.75 -7.42 -0.67
N VAL A 68 4.39 -7.28 0.61
CA VAL A 68 5.35 -7.18 1.70
C VAL A 68 4.96 -8.10 2.84
N GLU A 69 5.93 -8.47 3.67
CA GLU A 69 5.65 -9.22 4.88
C GLU A 69 4.80 -8.38 5.85
N ALA A 70 3.89 -9.03 6.57
CA ALA A 70 3.08 -8.42 7.62
C ALA A 70 3.89 -8.13 8.91
N ILE A 71 4.98 -7.36 8.76
CA ILE A 71 5.87 -6.97 9.84
C ILE A 71 5.71 -5.48 10.12
N GLY A 72 5.32 -5.18 11.35
CA GLY A 72 5.10 -3.82 11.85
C GLY A 72 6.18 -3.39 12.83
N PRO A 73 6.17 -2.12 13.26
CA PRO A 73 7.00 -1.68 14.37
C PRO A 73 6.66 -2.44 15.66
N LYS A 74 7.62 -2.52 16.59
CA LYS A 74 7.42 -3.17 17.92
C LYS A 74 6.25 -2.57 18.70
N THR A 75 5.99 -1.29 18.50
CA THR A 75 4.88 -0.55 19.09
C THR A 75 4.27 0.36 18.02
N PHE A 76 2.97 0.21 17.79
CA PHE A 76 2.21 1.22 17.08
C PHE A 76 1.89 2.35 18.07
N HIS A 77 2.57 3.48 17.95
CA HIS A 77 2.25 4.66 18.73
C HIS A 77 0.93 5.23 18.20
N MET A 78 -0.15 4.93 18.90
CA MET A 78 -1.37 5.69 18.78
C MET A 78 -1.25 6.84 19.78
N ASP A 79 -1.09 8.06 19.29
CA ASP A 79 -1.03 9.26 20.13
C ASP A 79 -2.43 9.60 20.71
N LEU A 80 -3.07 8.61 21.33
CA LEU A 80 -4.34 8.71 22.04
C LEU A 80 -4.38 9.80 23.13
N PRO A 81 -3.26 10.22 23.76
CA PRO A 81 -3.28 11.33 24.70
C PRO A 81 -3.43 12.72 24.05
N LEU A 82 -3.15 12.85 22.74
CA LEU A 82 -3.28 14.11 22.01
C LEU A 82 -4.71 14.62 22.12
N LEU A 83 -4.86 15.93 22.37
CA LEU A 83 -6.16 16.57 22.57
C LEU A 83 -7.06 16.38 21.33
N GLU A 84 -6.44 16.37 20.16
CA GLU A 84 -7.02 16.16 18.84
C GLU A 84 -7.70 14.79 18.68
N ASN A 85 -7.21 13.77 19.40
CA ASN A 85 -7.72 12.39 19.35
C ASN A 85 -8.74 12.07 20.46
N ARG A 86 -9.08 13.03 21.34
CA ARG A 86 -10.04 12.82 22.45
C ARG A 86 -11.51 12.92 22.05
N PHE A 87 -11.80 13.47 20.88
CA PHE A 87 -13.15 13.57 20.37
C PHE A 87 -13.37 12.44 19.35
N GLN A 88 -13.88 11.31 19.81
CA GLN A 88 -14.49 10.30 18.94
C GLN A 88 -15.85 10.85 18.48
N PHE A 89 -16.06 10.99 17.18
CA PHE A 89 -17.36 11.27 16.58
C PHE A 89 -18.17 9.99 16.44
#